data_AF-D4K7S8-F1
#
_entry.id   AF-D4K7S8-F1
#
_cell.length_a   1.000
_cell.length_b   1.000
_cell.length_c   1.000
_cell.angle_alpha   90.00
_cell.angle_beta   90.00
_cell.angle_gamma   90.00
#
_symmetry.space_group_name_H-M   'P 1'
#
loop_
_entity.id
_entity.type
_entity.pdbx_description
1 polymer ?
#
loop_
_entity_poly.entity_id
_entity_poly.type
_entity_poly.pdbx_seq_one_letter_code
_entity_poly.pdbx_strand_id
1 'polypeptide(L)'
;MKNTITPEEHARIKRRRWRQTLGLLITVLVLIGFITVLRAGVGLVANLFDDTAQKQEYEDKLEGLVLFDPMPFDGIENIDDLTLREAAVWGCVYSIQETQGGFENYNTDPETEQLLLPSVEVDAYLAKLLGPGFKLTHRSFDMEDMTVEFDETTQCYKIPITGTVGYYRATVVKLFKRSGKLHVTVGYIPTASADDSIINPSSDTPTKYMDYLFERQSGSWYLTGLTESETKPESAASSAAAQPEPMAESDVQDAILATAGDSAAADSAAASAVQPEAQAETGADSAVAEAPAAEDAASTAA
;
A
#
# COMPACT_ATOMS: atom_id res chain seq x y z
N MET A 1 -75.14 -44.58 24.22
CA MET A 1 -75.73 -43.69 23.20
C MET A 1 -74.78 -43.65 22.01
N LYS A 2 -75.22 -44.10 20.82
CA LYS A 2 -74.37 -44.15 19.60
C LYS A 2 -74.41 -42.77 18.93
N ASN A 3 -73.27 -42.06 18.93
CA ASN A 3 -73.09 -40.82 18.18
C ASN A 3 -73.01 -41.16 16.68
N THR A 4 -74.17 -41.22 16.04
CA THR A 4 -74.27 -41.38 14.59
C THR A 4 -74.20 -40.00 13.95
N ILE A 5 -72.98 -39.57 13.61
CA ILE A 5 -72.77 -38.37 12.80
C ILE A 5 -73.32 -38.70 11.42
N THR A 6 -74.33 -37.95 11.00
CA THR A 6 -74.96 -38.12 9.69
C THR A 6 -74.01 -37.67 8.56
N PRO A 7 -74.04 -38.32 7.39
CA PRO A 7 -73.12 -38.05 6.28
C PRO A 7 -73.18 -36.60 5.76
N GLU A 8 -74.27 -35.87 6.05
CA GLU A 8 -74.43 -34.45 5.72
C GLU A 8 -73.52 -33.53 6.55
N GLU A 9 -73.20 -33.87 7.80
CA GLU A 9 -72.29 -33.08 8.64
C GLU A 9 -70.83 -33.22 8.18
N HIS A 10 -70.43 -34.42 7.72
CA HIS A 10 -69.11 -34.66 7.13
C HIS A 10 -68.87 -33.80 5.88
N ALA A 11 -69.90 -33.59 5.04
CA ALA A 11 -69.79 -32.81 3.82
C ALA A 11 -69.64 -31.28 4.06
N ARG A 12 -70.21 -30.77 5.16
CA ARG A 12 -70.07 -29.36 5.56
C ARG A 12 -68.71 -29.08 6.20
N ILE A 13 -68.25 -29.98 7.08
CA ILE A 13 -66.93 -29.87 7.72
C ILE A 13 -65.80 -30.02 6.68
N LYS A 14 -65.94 -30.94 5.71
CA LYS A 14 -64.97 -31.14 4.63
C LYS A 14 -64.80 -29.88 3.77
N ARG A 15 -65.90 -29.21 3.38
CA ARG A 15 -65.85 -27.95 2.63
C ARG A 15 -65.22 -26.80 3.41
N ARG A 16 -65.44 -26.72 4.74
CA ARG A 16 -64.81 -25.69 5.59
C ARG A 16 -63.30 -25.90 5.73
N ARG A 17 -62.86 -27.15 5.97
CA ARG A 17 -61.44 -27.50 6.04
C ARG A 17 -60.73 -27.25 4.72
N TRP A 18 -61.39 -27.52 3.58
CA TRP A 18 -60.84 -27.26 2.26
C TRP A 18 -60.59 -25.77 1.99
N ARG A 19 -61.51 -24.90 2.44
CA ARG A 19 -61.32 -23.43 2.33
C ARG A 19 -60.22 -22.93 3.26
N GLN A 20 -60.04 -23.53 4.44
CA GLN A 20 -58.96 -23.20 5.36
C GLN A 20 -57.59 -23.62 4.83
N THR A 21 -57.47 -24.83 4.26
CA THR A 21 -56.23 -25.28 3.63
C THR A 21 -55.88 -24.47 2.40
N LEU A 22 -56.88 -24.08 1.60
CA LEU A 22 -56.66 -23.23 0.44
C LEU A 22 -56.23 -21.81 0.84
N GLY A 23 -56.87 -21.23 1.86
CA GLY A 23 -56.47 -19.93 2.41
C GLY A 23 -55.05 -19.96 2.98
N LEU A 24 -54.70 -21.02 3.71
CA LEU A 24 -53.35 -21.22 4.24
C LEU A 24 -52.31 -21.33 3.12
N LEU A 25 -52.60 -22.09 2.07
CA LEU A 25 -51.73 -22.21 0.90
C LEU A 25 -51.47 -20.84 0.25
N ILE A 26 -52.53 -20.05 0.05
CA ILE A 26 -52.40 -18.69 -0.53
C ILE A 26 -51.56 -17.81 0.39
N THR A 27 -51.79 -17.82 1.70
CA THR A 27 -50.98 -17.02 2.63
C THR A 27 -49.50 -17.41 2.63
N VAL A 28 -49.19 -18.70 2.51
CA VAL A 28 -47.79 -19.18 2.42
C VAL A 28 -47.16 -18.70 1.11
N LEU A 29 -47.88 -18.79 -0.01
CA LEU A 29 -47.38 -18.30 -1.30
C LEU A 29 -47.15 -16.78 -1.30
N VAL A 30 -48.06 -16.01 -0.69
CA VAL A 30 -47.89 -14.56 -0.52
C VAL A 30 -46.68 -14.26 0.36
N LEU A 31 -46.47 -15.02 1.44
CA LEU A 31 -45.32 -14.83 2.33
C LEU A 31 -43.99 -15.11 1.60
N ILE A 32 -43.91 -16.19 0.83
CA ILE A 32 -42.73 -16.52 0.01
C ILE A 32 -42.50 -15.44 -1.05
N GLY A 33 -43.56 -14.99 -1.73
CA GLY A 33 -43.49 -13.87 -2.68
C GLY A 33 -42.99 -12.58 -2.03
N PHE A 34 -43.44 -12.29 -0.81
CA PHE A 34 -43.00 -11.11 -0.07
C PHE A 34 -41.53 -11.20 0.36
N ILE A 35 -41.07 -12.35 0.87
CA ILE A 35 -39.67 -12.57 1.27
C ILE A 35 -38.74 -12.47 0.05
N THR A 36 -39.15 -12.99 -1.10
CA THR A 36 -38.37 -12.92 -2.34
C THR A 36 -38.26 -11.49 -2.87
N VAL A 37 -39.35 -10.72 -2.87
CA VAL A 37 -39.32 -9.29 -3.24
C VAL A 37 -38.46 -8.48 -2.27
N LEU A 38 -38.54 -8.73 -0.95
CA LEU A 38 -37.69 -8.05 0.02
C LEU A 38 -36.20 -8.36 -0.19
N ARG A 39 -35.84 -9.63 -0.39
CA ARG A 39 -34.44 -10.00 -0.67
C ARG A 39 -33.94 -9.44 -1.99
N ALA A 40 -34.76 -9.47 -3.05
CA ALA A 40 -34.40 -8.90 -4.33
C ALA A 40 -34.25 -7.36 -4.25
N GLY A 41 -35.14 -6.69 -3.52
CA GLY A 41 -35.09 -5.25 -3.30
C GLY A 41 -33.84 -4.82 -2.51
N VAL A 42 -33.52 -5.52 -1.42
CA VAL A 42 -32.31 -5.24 -0.62
C VAL A 42 -31.03 -5.55 -1.42
N GLY A 43 -31.01 -6.65 -2.19
CA GLY A 43 -29.86 -6.99 -3.04
C GLY A 43 -29.62 -6.00 -4.18
N LEU A 44 -30.68 -5.47 -4.79
CA LEU A 44 -30.58 -4.42 -5.82
C LEU A 44 -30.04 -3.11 -5.26
N VAL A 45 -30.45 -2.72 -4.05
CA VAL A 45 -29.94 -1.52 -3.38
C VAL A 45 -28.48 -1.73 -2.95
N ALA A 46 -28.14 -2.90 -2.40
CA ALA A 46 -26.77 -3.22 -2.03
C ALA A 46 -25.82 -3.16 -3.23
N ASN A 47 -26.19 -3.75 -4.38
CA ASN A 47 -25.38 -3.68 -5.60
C ASN A 47 -25.26 -2.27 -6.18
N LEU A 48 -26.24 -1.38 -5.94
CA LEU A 48 -26.18 0.00 -6.40
C LEU A 48 -25.23 0.88 -5.56
N PHE A 49 -24.94 0.45 -4.33
CA PHE A 49 -23.97 1.07 -3.43
C PHE A 49 -22.68 0.23 -3.32
N ASP A 50 -22.56 -0.84 -4.11
CA ASP A 50 -21.36 -1.65 -4.15
C ASP A 50 -20.32 -0.98 -5.05
N ASP A 51 -19.57 -0.08 -4.45
CA ASP A 51 -18.45 0.60 -5.08
C ASP A 51 -17.18 -0.27 -5.08
N THR A 52 -17.23 -1.55 -4.68
CA THR A 52 -16.04 -2.42 -4.56
C THR A 52 -15.30 -2.55 -5.89
N ALA A 53 -16.01 -2.80 -6.99
CA ALA A 53 -15.41 -2.90 -8.31
C ALA A 53 -14.81 -1.56 -8.79
N GLN A 54 -15.48 -0.44 -8.50
CA GLN A 54 -14.96 0.90 -8.83
C GLN A 54 -13.71 1.21 -8.01
N LYS A 55 -13.73 0.91 -6.70
CA LYS A 55 -12.57 1.07 -5.81
C LYS A 55 -11.36 0.32 -6.35
N GLN A 56 -11.53 -0.96 -6.67
CA GLN A 56 -10.47 -1.78 -7.23
C GLN A 56 -9.93 -1.23 -8.55
N GLU A 57 -10.80 -0.76 -9.45
CA GLU A 57 -10.37 -0.10 -10.69
C GLU A 57 -9.48 1.12 -10.41
N TYR A 58 -9.81 1.93 -9.40
CA TYR A 58 -9.01 3.08 -9.00
C TYR A 58 -7.75 2.70 -8.22
N GLU A 59 -7.75 1.61 -7.45
CA GLU A 59 -6.55 1.04 -6.82
C GLU A 59 -5.55 0.66 -7.91
N ASP A 60 -5.95 -0.19 -8.86
CA ASP A 60 -5.11 -0.64 -9.98
C ASP A 60 -4.57 0.55 -10.81
N LYS A 61 -5.42 1.56 -11.01
CA LYS A 61 -5.09 2.76 -11.78
C LYS A 61 -4.09 3.67 -11.06
N LEU A 62 -4.14 3.73 -9.73
CA LEU A 62 -3.33 4.63 -8.91
C LEU A 62 -2.10 3.96 -8.30
N GLU A 63 -2.00 2.63 -8.37
CA GLU A 63 -0.94 1.85 -7.74
C GLU A 63 0.45 2.39 -8.08
N GLY A 64 0.74 2.62 -9.37
CA GLY A 64 2.03 3.14 -9.82
C GLY A 64 2.39 4.49 -9.21
N LEU A 65 1.41 5.38 -9.01
CA LEU A 65 1.65 6.66 -8.32
C LEU A 65 1.86 6.43 -6.82
N VAL A 66 1.01 5.64 -6.17
CA VAL A 66 1.10 5.37 -4.74
C VAL A 66 2.44 4.75 -4.37
N LEU A 67 2.98 3.90 -5.25
CA LEU A 67 4.26 3.23 -5.10
C LEU A 67 5.43 4.18 -4.77
N PHE A 68 5.42 5.37 -5.37
CA PHE A 68 6.46 6.39 -5.22
C PHE A 68 6.08 7.56 -4.32
N ASP A 69 4.86 7.58 -3.80
CA ASP A 69 4.36 8.65 -2.94
C ASP A 69 4.66 10.07 -3.45
N PRO A 70 4.13 10.46 -4.63
CA PRO A 70 4.38 11.77 -5.21
C PRO A 70 3.93 12.88 -4.27
N MET A 71 4.68 13.98 -4.29
CA MET A 71 4.29 15.19 -3.61
C MET A 71 2.95 15.72 -4.13
N PRO A 72 2.08 16.29 -3.28
CA PRO A 72 0.84 16.94 -3.71
C PRO A 72 1.07 17.98 -4.82
N PHE A 73 0.21 17.97 -5.83
CA PHE A 73 0.27 18.88 -6.96
C PHE A 73 -1.15 19.27 -7.43
N ASP A 74 -1.30 20.49 -7.94
CA ASP A 74 -2.53 20.96 -8.58
C ASP A 74 -2.25 21.21 -10.05
N GLY A 75 -2.85 20.42 -10.94
CA GLY A 75 -2.50 20.39 -12.36
C GLY A 75 -1.41 19.36 -12.65
N ILE A 76 -1.64 18.50 -13.63
CA ILE A 76 -0.73 17.40 -13.98
C ILE A 76 0.62 17.91 -14.50
N GLU A 77 0.66 19.11 -15.05
CA GLU A 77 1.87 19.79 -15.49
C GLU A 77 2.86 20.11 -14.35
N ASN A 78 2.40 20.06 -13.10
CA ASN A 78 3.20 20.38 -11.93
C ASN A 78 3.76 19.13 -11.22
N ILE A 79 3.46 17.93 -11.71
CA ILE A 79 4.12 16.72 -11.21
C ILE A 79 5.58 16.71 -11.70
N ASP A 80 6.46 16.19 -10.87
CA ASP A 80 7.84 15.94 -11.27
C ASP A 80 7.90 14.88 -12.38
N ASP A 81 8.65 15.17 -13.45
CA ASP A 81 8.74 14.31 -14.64
C ASP A 81 9.45 12.97 -14.34
N LEU A 82 10.42 12.97 -13.40
CA LEU A 82 11.05 11.74 -12.94
C LEU A 82 10.02 10.90 -12.17
N THR A 83 9.38 11.46 -11.14
CA THR A 83 8.37 10.74 -10.35
C THR A 83 7.25 10.18 -11.23
N LEU A 84 6.77 10.95 -12.21
CA LEU A 84 5.74 10.47 -13.11
C LEU A 84 6.22 9.33 -14.00
N ARG A 85 7.46 9.41 -14.52
CA ARG A 85 8.05 8.36 -15.35
C ARG A 85 8.24 7.07 -14.55
N GLU A 86 8.76 7.18 -13.34
CA GLU A 86 8.95 6.05 -12.43
C GLU A 86 7.62 5.37 -12.12
N ALA A 87 6.62 6.17 -11.72
CA ALA A 87 5.26 5.69 -11.46
C ALA A 87 4.63 5.01 -12.67
N ALA A 88 4.84 5.54 -13.88
CA ALA A 88 4.30 4.96 -15.10
C ALA A 88 4.96 3.61 -15.44
N VAL A 89 6.29 3.55 -15.38
CA VAL A 89 7.03 2.32 -15.70
C VAL A 89 6.70 1.21 -14.72
N TRP A 90 6.75 1.48 -13.41
CA TRP A 90 6.44 0.46 -12.42
C TRP A 90 4.96 0.16 -12.28
N GLY A 91 4.08 1.14 -12.53
CA GLY A 91 2.65 0.91 -12.65
C GLY A 91 2.33 -0.08 -13.78
N CYS A 92 3.03 0.00 -14.91
CA CYS A 92 2.96 -1.03 -15.97
C CYS A 92 3.46 -2.38 -15.48
N VAL A 93 4.66 -2.44 -14.90
CA VAL A 93 5.27 -3.69 -14.40
C VAL A 93 4.34 -4.39 -13.41
N TYR A 94 3.78 -3.65 -12.45
CA TYR A 94 2.82 -4.17 -11.48
C TYR A 94 1.55 -4.68 -12.15
N SER A 95 0.96 -3.89 -13.06
CA SER A 95 -0.24 -4.31 -13.79
C SER A 95 0.00 -5.58 -14.63
N ILE A 96 1.19 -5.77 -15.18
CA ILE A 96 1.54 -6.99 -15.91
C ILE A 96 1.60 -8.19 -14.94
N GLN A 97 2.26 -8.03 -13.79
CA GLN A 97 2.35 -9.11 -12.80
C GLN A 97 0.98 -9.52 -12.26
N GLU A 98 0.19 -8.55 -11.80
CA GLU A 98 -1.06 -8.82 -11.09
C GLU A 98 -2.24 -9.04 -12.03
N THR A 99 -2.35 -8.27 -13.12
CA THR A 99 -3.50 -8.35 -14.02
C THR A 99 -3.29 -9.35 -15.16
N GLN A 100 -2.06 -9.50 -15.67
CA GLN A 100 -1.76 -10.38 -16.81
C GLN A 100 -1.16 -11.73 -16.40
N GLY A 101 -0.81 -11.91 -15.12
CA GLY A 101 -0.27 -13.16 -14.60
C GLY A 101 1.22 -13.35 -14.81
N GLY A 102 1.97 -12.29 -15.13
CA GLY A 102 3.44 -12.30 -15.22
C GLY A 102 4.00 -11.89 -16.58
N PHE A 103 5.32 -12.02 -16.73
CA PHE A 103 6.08 -11.52 -17.89
C PHE A 103 6.29 -12.53 -19.01
N GLU A 104 5.56 -13.66 -19.04
CA GLU A 104 5.77 -14.72 -20.03
C GLU A 104 5.60 -14.24 -21.49
N ASN A 105 4.80 -13.20 -21.70
CA ASN A 105 4.54 -12.61 -23.01
C ASN A 105 5.54 -11.50 -23.40
N TYR A 106 6.52 -11.21 -22.55
CA TYR A 106 7.48 -10.14 -22.74
C TYR A 106 8.86 -10.70 -23.06
N ASN A 107 9.59 -9.96 -23.90
CA ASN A 107 10.97 -10.32 -24.20
C ASN A 107 11.89 -9.88 -23.05
N THR A 108 12.98 -10.61 -22.88
CA THR A 108 14.09 -10.21 -22.01
C THR A 108 15.31 -9.87 -22.85
N ASP A 109 16.15 -8.99 -22.31
CA ASP A 109 17.44 -8.68 -22.90
C ASP A 109 18.32 -9.94 -22.87
N PRO A 110 18.95 -10.33 -24.00
CA PRO A 110 19.71 -11.57 -24.09
C PRO A 110 21.02 -11.56 -23.30
N GLU A 111 21.53 -10.38 -22.91
CA GLU A 111 22.78 -10.24 -22.18
C GLU A 111 22.54 -10.04 -20.68
N THR A 112 21.54 -9.23 -20.32
CA THR A 112 21.29 -8.84 -18.93
C THR A 112 20.09 -9.53 -18.28
N GLU A 113 19.31 -10.29 -19.06
CA GLU A 113 18.03 -10.92 -18.65
C GLU A 113 16.99 -9.91 -18.13
N GLN A 114 17.18 -8.61 -18.39
CA GLN A 114 16.24 -7.55 -17.99
C GLN A 114 14.96 -7.62 -18.82
N LEU A 115 13.83 -7.29 -18.21
CA LEU A 115 12.54 -7.19 -18.90
C LEU A 115 12.60 -6.06 -19.93
N LEU A 116 12.19 -6.33 -21.17
CA LEU A 116 12.01 -5.32 -22.20
C LEU A 116 10.55 -4.85 -22.21
N LEU A 117 10.28 -3.72 -21.55
CA LEU A 117 8.95 -3.11 -21.51
C LEU A 117 8.79 -2.09 -22.64
N PRO A 118 7.87 -2.29 -23.60
CA PRO A 118 7.65 -1.33 -24.68
C PRO A 118 7.13 0.02 -24.18
N SER A 119 7.65 1.13 -24.72
CA SER A 119 7.21 2.50 -24.38
C SER A 119 5.72 2.73 -24.60
N VAL A 120 5.14 2.06 -25.61
CA VAL A 120 3.71 2.13 -25.92
C VAL A 120 2.81 1.66 -24.78
N GLU A 121 3.30 0.78 -23.91
CA GLU A 121 2.54 0.33 -22.74
C GLU A 121 2.57 1.36 -21.62
N VAL A 122 3.71 2.02 -21.43
CA VAL A 122 3.87 3.15 -20.51
C VAL A 122 2.97 4.32 -20.95
N ASP A 123 2.93 4.60 -22.25
CA ASP A 123 2.01 5.58 -22.82
C ASP A 123 0.54 5.16 -22.65
N ALA A 124 0.21 3.89 -22.84
CA ALA A 124 -1.15 3.39 -22.64
C ALA A 124 -1.58 3.48 -21.17
N TYR A 125 -0.67 3.21 -20.23
CA TYR A 125 -0.90 3.38 -18.80
C TYR A 125 -1.17 4.84 -18.45
N LEU A 126 -0.31 5.75 -18.91
CA LEU A 126 -0.49 7.19 -18.70
C LEU A 126 -1.73 7.74 -19.40
N ALA A 127 -2.09 7.24 -20.59
CA ALA A 127 -3.31 7.64 -21.27
C ALA A 127 -4.57 7.22 -20.51
N LYS A 128 -4.56 6.07 -19.82
CA LYS A 128 -5.63 5.67 -18.91
C LYS A 128 -5.71 6.62 -17.70
N LEU A 129 -4.56 7.00 -17.14
CA LEU A 129 -4.45 7.82 -15.94
C LEU A 129 -4.76 9.30 -16.18
N LEU A 130 -4.07 9.92 -17.13
CA LEU A 130 -4.00 11.36 -17.40
C LEU A 130 -4.79 11.79 -18.64
N GLY A 131 -5.18 10.83 -19.48
CA GLY A 131 -5.95 11.07 -20.69
C GLY A 131 -5.13 10.96 -21.97
N PRO A 132 -5.81 10.76 -23.12
CA PRO A 132 -5.17 10.43 -24.38
C PRO A 132 -4.31 11.55 -24.98
N GLY A 133 -4.39 12.77 -24.45
CA GLY A 133 -3.59 13.91 -24.89
C GLY A 133 -2.23 14.01 -24.19
N PHE A 134 -2.01 13.27 -23.10
CA PHE A 134 -0.76 13.30 -22.37
C PHE A 134 0.35 12.56 -23.13
N LYS A 135 1.56 13.10 -23.10
CA LYS A 135 2.75 12.49 -23.70
C LYS A 135 3.90 12.55 -22.73
N LEU A 136 4.46 11.39 -22.40
CA LEU A 136 5.67 11.31 -21.60
C LEU A 136 6.88 11.55 -22.49
N THR A 137 7.92 12.16 -21.93
CA THR A 137 9.24 12.13 -22.56
C THR A 137 9.96 10.89 -22.03
N HIS A 138 10.14 9.87 -22.87
CA HIS A 138 10.86 8.65 -22.49
C HIS A 138 12.37 8.91 -22.42
N ARG A 139 12.97 8.55 -21.29
CA ARG A 139 14.43 8.58 -21.04
C ARG A 139 14.78 7.58 -19.95
N SER A 140 16.05 7.19 -19.90
CA SER A 140 16.60 6.44 -18.77
C SER A 140 16.47 7.24 -17.48
N PHE A 141 16.40 6.52 -16.36
CA PHE A 141 16.40 7.11 -15.02
C PHE A 141 17.06 6.17 -14.03
N ASP A 142 17.60 6.76 -12.97
CA ASP A 142 18.28 6.07 -11.89
C ASP A 142 17.39 6.09 -10.63
N MET A 143 17.33 4.94 -9.97
CA MET A 143 16.76 4.74 -8.64
C MET A 143 17.87 4.38 -7.66
N GLU A 144 17.54 4.36 -6.37
CA GLU A 144 18.50 4.15 -5.28
C GLU A 144 19.40 2.93 -5.48
N ASP A 145 18.84 1.80 -5.94
CA ASP A 145 19.58 0.53 -6.13
C ASP A 145 19.60 0.01 -7.58
N MET A 146 19.03 0.74 -8.54
CA MET A 146 18.92 0.25 -9.92
C MET A 146 18.79 1.37 -10.95
N THR A 147 19.25 1.10 -12.17
CA THR A 147 19.06 1.97 -13.33
C THR A 147 18.09 1.31 -14.30
N VAL A 148 17.08 2.07 -14.73
CA VAL A 148 16.19 1.66 -15.82
C VAL A 148 16.67 2.36 -17.09
N GLU A 149 17.24 1.59 -18.01
CA GLU A 149 17.73 2.10 -19.29
C GLU A 149 16.57 2.21 -20.30
N PHE A 150 16.49 3.31 -21.04
CA PHE A 150 15.60 3.44 -22.19
C PHE A 150 16.41 3.32 -23.49
N ASP A 151 16.13 2.28 -24.27
CA ASP A 151 16.71 2.12 -25.61
C ASP A 151 15.83 2.86 -26.64
N GLU A 152 16.36 3.98 -27.14
CA GLU A 152 15.69 4.80 -28.16
C GLU A 152 15.48 4.05 -29.50
N THR A 153 16.30 3.04 -29.79
CA THR A 153 16.26 2.29 -31.05
C THR A 153 15.09 1.31 -31.07
N THR A 154 14.93 0.57 -29.97
CA THR A 154 13.86 -0.42 -29.81
C THR A 154 12.59 0.16 -29.18
N GLN A 155 12.68 1.37 -28.63
CA GLN A 155 11.61 2.03 -27.87
C GLN A 155 11.16 1.18 -26.67
N CYS A 156 12.12 0.58 -25.97
CA CYS A 156 11.88 -0.27 -24.81
C CYS A 156 12.65 0.22 -23.58
N TYR A 157 12.03 0.09 -22.41
CA TYR A 157 12.71 0.17 -21.12
C TYR A 157 13.29 -1.19 -20.76
N LYS A 158 14.55 -1.21 -20.32
CA LYS A 158 15.20 -2.38 -19.75
C LYS A 158 15.05 -2.32 -18.24
N ILE A 159 14.22 -3.20 -17.70
CA ILE A 159 13.83 -3.19 -16.30
C ILE A 159 14.49 -4.39 -15.60
N PRO A 160 15.37 -4.15 -14.62
CA PRO A 160 15.84 -5.22 -13.75
C PRO A 160 14.68 -5.66 -12.85
N ILE A 161 14.15 -6.86 -13.09
CA ILE A 161 13.09 -7.46 -12.25
C ILE A 161 13.63 -8.09 -10.95
N THR A 162 14.87 -7.75 -10.58
CA THR A 162 15.57 -8.24 -9.40
C THR A 162 15.46 -7.21 -8.27
N GLY A 163 14.41 -7.32 -7.44
CA GLY A 163 14.25 -6.47 -6.25
C GLY A 163 12.79 -6.15 -5.93
N THR A 164 12.54 -5.71 -4.69
CA THR A 164 11.24 -5.15 -4.28
C THR A 164 11.28 -3.65 -4.53
N VAL A 165 10.41 -3.13 -5.40
CA VAL A 165 10.36 -1.70 -5.72
C VAL A 165 9.12 -1.07 -5.14
N GLY A 166 9.28 0.14 -4.61
CA GLY A 166 8.20 0.94 -4.10
C GLY A 166 7.96 0.84 -2.61
N TYR A 167 7.46 1.94 -2.06
CA TYR A 167 7.32 2.12 -0.62
C TYR A 167 5.91 1.79 -0.11
N TYR A 168 4.90 1.91 -0.98
CA TYR A 168 3.49 1.77 -0.58
C TYR A 168 2.65 0.99 -1.60
N ARG A 169 1.59 0.36 -1.10
CA ARG A 169 0.48 -0.21 -1.87
C ARG A 169 -0.76 0.65 -1.69
N ALA A 170 -1.59 0.78 -2.74
CA ALA A 170 -2.81 1.55 -2.69
C ALA A 170 -3.97 0.76 -2.04
N THR A 171 -4.81 1.47 -1.29
CA THR A 171 -6.19 1.03 -1.02
C THR A 171 -7.15 2.21 -1.09
N VAL A 172 -8.24 2.07 -1.85
CA VAL A 172 -9.24 3.13 -2.02
C VAL A 172 -10.28 3.03 -0.93
N VAL A 173 -10.17 3.95 0.02
CA VAL A 173 -11.06 3.99 1.19
C VAL A 173 -12.40 4.62 0.84
N LYS A 174 -12.40 5.65 -0.01
CA LYS A 174 -13.61 6.43 -0.31
C LYS A 174 -13.57 7.05 -1.70
N LEU A 175 -14.72 7.02 -2.37
CA LEU A 175 -14.98 7.80 -3.58
C LEU A 175 -16.09 8.79 -3.30
N PHE A 176 -15.91 10.05 -3.67
CA PHE A 176 -16.95 11.06 -3.55
C PHE A 176 -16.77 12.18 -4.57
N LYS A 177 -17.84 12.88 -4.91
CA LYS A 177 -17.77 14.03 -5.83
C LYS A 177 -17.83 15.32 -5.03
N ARG A 178 -16.90 16.23 -5.31
CA ARG A 178 -16.84 17.57 -4.70
C ARG A 178 -16.41 18.58 -5.75
N SER A 179 -17.18 19.65 -5.90
CA SER A 179 -16.88 20.74 -6.85
C SER A 179 -16.72 20.29 -8.30
N GLY A 180 -17.51 19.29 -8.74
CA GLY A 180 -17.46 18.77 -10.11
C GLY A 180 -16.31 17.79 -10.40
N LYS A 181 -15.37 17.62 -9.46
CA LYS A 181 -14.30 16.62 -9.53
C LYS A 181 -14.70 15.36 -8.75
N LEU A 182 -14.19 14.21 -9.18
CA LEU A 182 -14.23 12.97 -8.41
C LEU A 182 -12.99 12.92 -7.51
N HIS A 183 -13.21 12.81 -6.22
CA HIS A 183 -12.18 12.65 -5.19
C HIS A 183 -12.09 11.18 -4.85
N VAL A 184 -10.90 10.62 -5.00
CA VAL A 184 -10.57 9.25 -4.64
C VAL A 184 -9.59 9.29 -3.48
N THR A 185 -10.08 8.98 -2.28
CA THR A 185 -9.26 8.91 -1.07
C THR A 185 -8.55 7.57 -1.05
N VAL A 186 -7.23 7.62 -1.14
CA VAL A 186 -6.33 6.46 -1.16
C VAL A 186 -5.54 6.42 0.12
N GLY A 187 -5.57 5.26 0.78
CA GLY A 187 -4.69 4.90 1.88
C GLY A 187 -3.40 4.27 1.34
N TYR A 188 -2.29 4.61 1.96
CA TYR A 188 -0.94 4.15 1.64
C TYR A 188 -0.54 3.10 2.66
N ILE A 189 -0.41 1.86 2.23
CA ILE A 189 0.00 0.73 3.06
C ILE A 189 1.50 0.50 2.84
N PRO A 190 2.37 0.65 3.87
CA PRO A 190 3.80 0.42 3.71
C PRO A 190 4.12 -0.99 3.22
N THR A 191 5.02 -1.10 2.24
CA THR A 191 5.60 -2.37 1.83
C THR A 191 6.77 -2.73 2.75
N ALA A 192 7.25 -3.98 2.70
CA ALA A 192 8.43 -4.39 3.45
C ALA A 192 9.68 -3.56 3.14
N SER A 193 9.75 -2.90 1.98
CA SER A 193 10.85 -2.01 1.60
C SER A 193 10.78 -0.63 2.27
N ALA A 194 9.61 -0.19 2.74
CA ALA A 194 9.45 1.09 3.45
C ALA A 194 9.63 0.97 4.97
N ASP A 195 9.57 -0.26 5.50
CA ASP A 195 9.65 -0.53 6.94
C ASP A 195 10.93 -1.32 7.23
N ASP A 196 12.06 -0.62 7.29
CA ASP A 196 13.38 -1.18 7.68
C ASP A 196 13.42 -1.55 9.19
N SER A 197 12.26 -1.63 9.85
CA SER A 197 12.14 -1.94 11.26
C SER A 197 11.94 -3.45 11.47
N ILE A 198 12.92 -4.07 12.13
CA ILE A 198 12.87 -5.47 12.59
C ILE A 198 11.67 -5.76 13.52
N ILE A 199 10.96 -4.72 13.98
CA ILE A 199 10.04 -4.77 15.13
C ILE A 199 8.57 -4.70 14.71
N ASN A 200 8.22 -4.31 13.48
CA ASN A 200 6.82 -4.25 13.05
C ASN A 200 6.58 -5.10 11.79
N PRO A 201 5.86 -6.24 11.87
CA PRO A 201 5.47 -6.96 10.67
C PRO A 201 4.51 -6.10 9.84
N SER A 202 4.67 -6.16 8.52
CA SER A 202 3.76 -5.60 7.49
C SER A 202 2.34 -5.39 8.02
N SER A 203 1.95 -4.13 8.23
CA SER A 203 0.58 -3.79 8.61
C SER A 203 -0.27 -3.62 7.36
N ASP A 204 -1.46 -4.22 7.32
CA ASP A 204 -2.45 -3.95 6.27
C ASP A 204 -3.20 -2.61 6.50
N THR A 205 -2.83 -1.85 7.53
CA THR A 205 -3.45 -0.55 7.83
C THR A 205 -2.73 0.59 7.10
N PRO A 206 -3.45 1.48 6.40
CA PRO A 206 -2.83 2.65 5.81
C PRO A 206 -2.23 3.58 6.86
N THR A 207 -1.01 4.05 6.62
CA THR A 207 -0.31 5.02 7.49
C THR A 207 -0.46 6.46 7.00
N LYS A 208 -0.79 6.64 5.72
CA LYS A 208 -0.97 7.94 5.06
C LYS A 208 -2.19 7.91 4.15
N TYR A 209 -2.83 9.06 3.96
CA TYR A 209 -4.03 9.21 3.11
C TYR A 209 -3.88 10.41 2.19
N MET A 210 -4.16 10.21 0.90
CA MET A 210 -4.17 11.26 -0.11
C MET A 210 -5.49 11.24 -0.90
N ASP A 211 -5.95 12.42 -1.29
CA ASP A 211 -7.10 12.59 -2.16
C ASP A 211 -6.63 12.88 -3.59
N TYR A 212 -6.92 11.94 -4.50
CA TYR A 212 -6.66 12.06 -5.92
C TYR A 212 -7.86 12.72 -6.63
N LEU A 213 -7.59 13.78 -7.38
CA LEU A 213 -8.61 14.61 -8.01
C LEU A 213 -8.74 14.26 -9.50
N PHE A 214 -9.89 13.70 -9.87
CA PHE A 214 -10.21 13.35 -11.24
C PHE A 214 -11.23 14.33 -11.84
N GLU A 215 -10.98 14.71 -13.09
CA GLU A 215 -11.92 15.46 -13.91
C GLU A 215 -12.46 14.63 -15.06
N ARG A 216 -13.72 14.90 -15.43
CA ARG A 216 -14.38 14.16 -16.49
C ARG A 216 -14.11 14.81 -17.84
N GLN A 217 -13.42 14.09 -18.73
CA GLN A 217 -13.20 14.51 -20.11
C GLN A 217 -13.74 13.43 -21.05
N SER A 218 -14.55 13.82 -22.04
CA SER A 218 -15.10 12.92 -23.07
C SER A 218 -15.77 11.63 -22.54
N GLY A 219 -16.33 11.69 -21.33
CA GLY A 219 -17.03 10.56 -20.69
C GLY A 219 -16.23 9.81 -19.64
N SER A 220 -14.90 9.93 -19.63
CA SER A 220 -13.97 9.22 -18.73
C SER A 220 -13.35 10.15 -17.67
N TRP A 221 -12.89 9.58 -16.57
CA TRP A 221 -12.25 10.31 -15.46
C TRP A 221 -10.73 10.24 -15.57
N TYR A 222 -10.08 11.40 -15.60
CA TYR A 222 -8.62 11.53 -15.70
C TYR A 222 -8.07 12.33 -14.52
N LEU A 223 -6.91 11.91 -14.02
CA LEU A 223 -6.24 12.54 -12.88
C LEU A 223 -5.77 13.94 -13.28
N THR A 224 -6.03 14.90 -12.40
CA THR A 224 -5.67 16.31 -12.60
C THR A 224 -4.90 16.90 -11.42
N GLY A 225 -4.92 16.26 -10.27
CA GLY A 225 -4.22 16.74 -9.08
C GLY A 225 -4.22 15.71 -7.96
N LEU A 226 -3.43 16.00 -6.95
CA LEU A 226 -3.23 15.21 -5.75
C LEU A 226 -3.13 16.15 -4.55
N THR A 227 -3.90 15.90 -3.50
CA THR A 227 -3.86 16.69 -2.26
C THR A 227 -3.83 15.79 -1.03
N GLU A 228 -3.28 16.27 0.07
CA GLU A 228 -3.39 15.59 1.36
C GLU A 228 -4.86 15.42 1.75
N SER A 229 -5.23 14.21 2.19
CA SER A 229 -6.60 13.94 2.62
C SER A 229 -6.86 14.55 4.00
N GLU A 230 -8.07 15.04 4.22
CA GLU A 230 -8.54 15.35 5.58
C GLU A 230 -8.70 14.07 6.43
N THR A 231 -8.69 12.90 5.80
CA THR A 231 -8.74 11.59 6.46
C THR A 231 -7.44 11.37 7.23
N LYS A 232 -7.54 11.29 8.56
CA LYS A 232 -6.39 10.98 9.41
C LYS A 232 -6.20 9.47 9.47
N PRO A 233 -4.94 8.98 9.53
CA PRO A 233 -4.70 7.59 9.85
C PRO A 233 -5.39 7.24 11.16
N GLU A 234 -5.92 6.01 11.22
CA GLU A 234 -6.44 5.45 12.45
C GLU A 234 -5.25 5.29 13.40
N SER A 235 -4.96 6.38 14.13
CA SER A 235 -4.03 6.37 15.23
C SER A 235 -4.47 5.21 16.12
N ALA A 236 -3.53 4.35 16.52
CA ALA A 236 -3.73 3.20 17.40
C ALA A 236 -4.23 3.60 18.81
N ALA A 237 -5.35 4.31 18.88
CA ALA A 237 -6.09 4.72 20.05
C ALA A 237 -7.11 3.62 20.38
N SER A 238 -6.63 2.38 20.49
CA SER A 238 -7.36 1.31 21.18
C SER A 238 -6.40 0.38 21.91
N SER A 239 -5.49 0.98 22.67
CA SER A 239 -4.82 0.35 23.82
C SER A 239 -4.57 1.35 24.96
N ALA A 240 -5.37 2.43 25.03
CA ALA A 240 -5.54 3.24 26.23
C ALA A 240 -6.54 2.58 27.20
N ALA A 241 -6.31 1.32 27.56
CA ALA A 241 -7.04 0.62 28.63
C ALA A 241 -6.26 -0.59 29.17
N ALA A 242 -4.94 -0.47 29.31
CA ALA A 242 -4.13 -1.29 30.23
C ALA A 242 -2.71 -0.71 30.29
N GLN A 243 -2.59 0.53 30.75
CA GLN A 243 -1.31 1.00 31.30
C GLN A 243 -1.15 0.23 32.63
N PRO A 244 -0.09 -0.58 32.85
CA PRO A 244 0.34 -0.83 34.22
C PRO A 244 0.66 0.55 34.80
N GLU A 245 0.03 0.91 35.92
CA GLU A 245 0.39 2.12 36.64
C GLU A 245 1.91 2.17 36.80
N PRO A 246 2.56 3.32 36.54
CA PRO A 246 3.95 3.46 36.92
C PRO A 246 4.00 3.33 38.44
N MET A 247 4.56 2.22 38.92
CA MET A 247 4.97 2.09 40.33
C MET A 247 5.76 3.35 40.66
N ALA A 248 5.26 4.14 41.61
CA ALA A 248 5.91 5.36 42.04
C ALA A 248 7.37 5.04 42.41
N GLU A 249 8.32 5.83 41.88
CA GLU A 249 9.75 5.72 42.20
C GLU A 249 10.08 5.90 43.69
N SER A 250 9.10 6.19 44.54
CA SER A 250 9.30 6.40 45.98
C SER A 250 9.50 5.10 46.80
N ASP A 251 9.12 3.93 46.31
CA ASP A 251 9.22 2.68 47.08
C ASP A 251 10.56 1.93 46.87
N VAL A 252 11.38 2.37 45.91
CA VAL A 252 12.69 1.76 45.65
C VAL A 252 13.80 2.42 46.49
N GLN A 253 13.67 3.69 46.86
CA GLN A 253 14.68 4.36 47.70
C GLN A 253 14.59 4.01 49.19
N ASP A 254 13.41 3.71 49.74
CA ASP A 254 13.27 3.31 51.16
C ASP A 254 13.69 1.86 51.43
N ALA A 255 13.69 0.99 50.41
CA ALA A 255 14.21 -0.37 50.52
C ALA A 255 15.75 -0.44 50.57
N ILE A 256 16.46 0.53 49.97
CA ILE A 256 17.92 0.58 49.97
C ILE A 256 18.44 1.25 51.25
N LEU A 257 17.70 2.20 51.81
CA LEU A 257 18.06 2.90 53.04
C LEU A 257 17.79 2.06 54.31
N ALA A 258 16.88 1.08 54.26
CA ALA A 258 16.63 0.14 55.35
C ALA A 258 17.65 -1.04 55.41
N THR A 259 18.47 -1.24 54.38
CA THR A 259 19.52 -2.28 54.36
C THR A 259 20.93 -1.77 54.69
N ALA A 260 21.12 -0.45 54.86
CA ALA A 260 22.42 0.16 55.12
C ALA A 260 22.61 0.65 56.57
N GLY A 261 21.75 0.21 57.49
CA GLY A 261 21.67 0.74 58.85
C GLY A 261 21.64 -0.31 59.96
N ASP A 262 22.42 -1.40 59.87
CA ASP A 262 22.87 -2.11 61.08
C ASP A 262 24.08 -3.02 60.80
N SER A 263 24.98 -3.10 61.79
CA SER A 263 26.17 -3.99 61.89
C SER A 263 27.40 -3.60 61.05
N ALA A 264 28.28 -2.72 61.52
CA ALA A 264 29.30 -2.91 62.57
C ALA A 264 30.57 -3.67 62.13
N ALA A 265 31.68 -2.93 62.23
CA ALA A 265 33.04 -3.34 62.60
C ALA A 265 34.03 -3.86 61.54
N ALA A 266 35.13 -3.09 61.44
CA ALA A 266 36.53 -3.48 61.18
C ALA A 266 36.84 -3.97 59.74
N ASP A 267 37.93 -3.61 59.07
CA ASP A 267 39.19 -3.00 59.49
C ASP A 267 39.86 -2.33 58.27
N SER A 268 40.80 -1.45 58.59
CA SER A 268 41.95 -0.89 57.86
C SER A 268 42.33 -1.48 56.47
N ALA A 269 43.01 -0.77 55.54
CA ALA A 269 43.85 0.41 55.65
C ALA A 269 44.14 1.01 54.25
N ALA A 270 44.32 2.33 54.25
CA ALA A 270 45.34 3.11 53.53
C ALA A 270 45.50 2.92 52.01
N ALA A 271 45.02 3.85 51.17
CA ALA A 271 45.51 5.23 50.94
C ALA A 271 46.65 5.36 49.91
N SER A 272 46.26 5.99 48.79
CA SER A 272 46.93 7.11 48.12
C SER A 272 48.10 6.89 47.16
N ALA A 273 47.98 7.68 46.08
CA ALA A 273 48.96 8.13 45.10
C ALA A 273 49.34 7.06 44.06
N VAL A 274 49.35 7.33 42.76
CA VAL A 274 50.09 8.39 42.07
C VAL A 274 49.48 8.63 40.67
N GLN A 275 49.28 9.90 40.31
CA GLN A 275 49.32 10.43 38.93
C GLN A 275 50.73 11.04 38.71
N PRO A 276 51.12 11.51 37.52
CA PRO A 276 51.13 10.96 36.16
C PRO A 276 52.59 11.07 35.59
N GLU A 277 52.81 10.98 34.27
CA GLU A 277 53.96 11.44 33.42
C GLU A 277 54.26 10.38 32.34
N ALA A 278 54.01 10.64 31.05
CA ALA A 278 54.75 11.48 30.11
C ALA A 278 56.04 10.84 29.55
N GLN A 279 56.18 11.03 28.23
CA GLN A 279 57.38 10.89 27.38
C GLN A 279 57.76 9.52 26.77
N ALA A 280 57.53 9.48 25.45
CA ALA A 280 58.57 9.58 24.42
C ALA A 280 59.25 8.30 23.88
N GLU A 281 59.05 8.15 22.56
CA GLU A 281 60.09 8.00 21.53
C GLU A 281 60.65 6.62 21.20
N THR A 282 61.05 6.56 19.93
CA THR A 282 61.82 5.53 19.19
C THR A 282 60.99 4.39 18.60
N GLY A 283 61.08 4.05 17.32
CA GLY A 283 61.95 4.53 16.24
C GLY A 283 62.03 3.47 15.12
N ALA A 284 62.42 3.95 13.93
CA ALA A 284 62.87 3.23 12.75
C ALA A 284 61.81 2.48 11.91
N ASP A 285 61.51 2.83 10.65
CA ASP A 285 62.32 3.18 9.45
C ASP A 285 62.58 1.98 8.53
N SER A 286 62.06 2.08 7.30
CA SER A 286 62.62 1.63 6.00
C SER A 286 61.48 1.62 4.96
N ALA A 287 61.33 2.62 4.10
CA ALA A 287 62.11 2.92 2.89
C ALA A 287 61.80 1.92 1.74
N VAL A 288 60.98 2.29 0.74
CA VAL A 288 61.29 3.03 -0.51
C VAL A 288 61.72 2.12 -1.66
N ALA A 289 60.99 2.19 -2.78
CA ALA A 289 61.54 2.21 -4.13
C ALA A 289 60.51 2.81 -5.13
N GLU A 290 60.71 4.08 -5.45
CA GLU A 290 60.21 4.86 -6.60
C GLU A 290 60.82 4.32 -7.92
N ALA A 291 60.05 4.11 -9.01
CA ALA A 291 59.80 5.06 -10.15
C ALA A 291 60.76 4.84 -11.36
N PRO A 292 60.61 5.48 -12.56
CA PRO A 292 59.41 5.97 -13.29
C PRO A 292 59.45 5.77 -14.85
N ALA A 293 58.36 6.24 -15.52
CA ALA A 293 58.20 6.93 -16.84
C ALA A 293 58.72 6.26 -18.16
N ALA A 294 58.25 6.56 -19.39
CA ALA A 294 57.37 7.60 -19.95
C ALA A 294 56.80 7.17 -21.34
N GLU A 295 55.64 7.73 -21.67
CA GLU A 295 55.12 8.36 -22.91
C GLU A 295 55.87 8.20 -24.27
N ASP A 296 55.15 7.99 -25.39
CA ASP A 296 54.61 9.08 -26.25
C ASP A 296 53.99 8.64 -27.62
N ALA A 297 52.95 9.37 -28.01
CA ALA A 297 52.39 9.78 -29.32
C ALA A 297 52.20 8.87 -30.57
N ALA A 298 50.91 8.79 -30.97
CA ALA A 298 50.27 9.25 -32.23
C ALA A 298 50.73 8.80 -33.63
N SER A 299 49.76 8.37 -34.48
CA SER A 299 49.58 8.90 -35.84
C SER A 299 48.21 8.55 -36.45
N THR A 300 47.70 9.52 -37.20
CA THR A 300 46.44 9.64 -37.97
C THR A 300 46.39 8.89 -39.31
N ALA A 301 45.14 8.67 -39.78
CA ALA A 301 44.62 8.71 -41.16
C ALA A 301 45.08 7.71 -42.24
N ALA A 302 44.09 7.00 -42.81
CA ALA A 302 43.88 6.77 -44.24
C ALA A 302 42.40 6.43 -44.50
#